data_AF-A0A7V1P2N4-F1
#
_entry.id   AF-A0A7V1P2N4-F1
#
_cell.length_a   1.000
_cell.length_b   1.000
_cell.length_c   1.000
_cell.angle_alpha   90.00
_cell.angle_beta   90.00
_cell.angle_gamma   90.00
#
_symmetry.space_group_name_H-M   'P 1'
#
loop_
_entity.id
_entity.type
_entity.pdbx_description
1 polymer ?
#
loop_
_entity_poly.entity_id
_entity_poly.type
_entity_poly.pdbx_seq_one_letter_code
_entity_poly.pdbx_strand_id
1 'polypeptide(L)'
;MSWIRYALLTLIVLTVTTVLFLLNSTKTIQWAADTYAPQYGFAYKQISGDLLTGLEVEVLTFKDDKLLDSLKVGWNPVSILYNKISLTHLDVNGLDVENIKKVVDTFTP
;
A
#
# COMPACT_ATOMS: atom_id res chain seq x y z
N MET A 1 -36.30 -0.28 -23.11
CA MET A 1 -34.86 -0.49 -23.42
C MET A 1 -33.92 0.48 -22.69
N SER A 2 -34.33 1.71 -22.35
CA SER A 2 -33.45 2.71 -21.70
C SER A 2 -33.15 2.43 -20.22
N TRP A 3 -34.10 1.86 -19.46
CA TRP A 3 -33.93 1.62 -18.01
C TRP A 3 -32.79 0.64 -17.68
N ILE A 4 -32.60 -0.41 -18.49
CA ILE A 4 -31.50 -1.38 -18.35
C ILE A 4 -30.14 -0.72 -18.58
N ARG A 5 -30.06 0.22 -19.53
CA ARG A 5 -28.82 0.97 -19.78
C ARG A 5 -28.48 1.88 -18.61
N TYR A 6 -29.46 2.57 -18.04
CA TYR A 6 -29.27 3.37 -16.84
C TYR A 6 -28.89 2.50 -15.63
N ALA A 7 -29.54 1.35 -15.44
CA ALA A 7 -29.22 0.42 -14.37
C ALA A 7 -27.78 -0.12 -14.46
N LEU A 8 -27.34 -0.50 -15.67
CA LEU A 8 -25.96 -0.93 -15.93
C LEU A 8 -24.96 0.20 -15.71
N LEU A 9 -25.25 1.42 -16.20
CA LEU A 9 -24.40 2.58 -15.97
C LEU A 9 -24.28 2.91 -14.47
N THR A 10 -25.39 2.88 -13.73
CA THR A 10 -25.37 3.11 -12.28
C THR A 10 -24.59 2.03 -11.55
N LEU A 11 -24.69 0.76 -11.98
CA LEU A 11 -23.92 -0.32 -11.38
C LEU A 11 -22.42 -0.12 -11.59
N ILE A 12 -21.99 0.23 -12.81
CA ILE A 12 -20.58 0.50 -13.13
C ILE A 12 -20.06 1.67 -12.30
N VAL A 13 -20.78 2.79 -12.27
CA VAL A 13 -20.37 3.97 -11.49
C VAL A 13 -20.28 3.64 -10.01
N LEU A 14 -21.25 2.89 -9.47
CA LEU A 14 -21.24 2.43 -8.08
C LEU A 14 -20.00 1.58 -7.80
N THR A 15 -19.72 0.57 -8.63
CA THR A 15 -18.55 -0.29 -8.48
C THR A 15 -17.24 0.49 -8.52
N VAL A 16 -17.06 1.38 -9.50
CA VAL A 16 -15.85 2.21 -9.62
C VAL A 16 -15.69 3.09 -8.38
N THR A 17 -16.77 3.72 -7.92
CA THR A 17 -16.74 4.57 -6.73
C THR A 17 -16.39 3.78 -5.47
N THR A 18 -16.95 2.59 -5.29
CA THR A 18 -16.62 1.71 -4.17
C THR A 18 -15.14 1.30 -4.18
N VAL A 19 -14.60 0.92 -5.34
CA VAL A 19 -13.18 0.57 -5.45
C VAL A 19 -12.29 1.75 -5.10
N LEU A 20 -12.55 2.94 -5.66
CA LEU A 20 -11.78 4.14 -5.35
C LEU A 20 -11.86 4.50 -3.87
N PHE A 21 -13.02 4.33 -3.24
CA PHE A 21 -13.19 4.54 -1.80
C PHE A 21 -12.36 3.57 -0.98
N LEU A 22 -12.35 2.28 -1.35
CA LEU A 22 -11.54 1.27 -0.66
C LEU A 22 -10.04 1.56 -0.77
N LEU A 23 -9.57 1.98 -1.95
CA LEU A 23 -8.17 2.35 -2.20
C LEU A 23 -7.77 3.63 -1.47
N ASN A 24 -8.71 4.56 -1.27
CA ASN A 24 -8.47 5.80 -0.53
C ASN A 24 -8.49 5.60 1.00
N SER A 25 -9.05 4.48 1.47
CA SER A 25 -9.26 4.24 2.90
C SER A 25 -8.03 3.64 3.57
N THR A 26 -7.42 4.38 4.49
CA THR A 26 -6.36 3.90 5.38
C THR A 26 -6.74 2.60 6.10
N LYS A 27 -8.01 2.44 6.49
CA LYS A 27 -8.48 1.23 7.21
C LYS A 27 -8.41 -0.03 6.35
N THR A 28 -8.65 0.08 5.05
CA THR A 28 -8.56 -1.06 4.13
C THR A 28 -7.13 -1.52 3.98
N ILE A 29 -6.21 -0.56 3.90
CA ILE A 29 -4.78 -0.81 3.76
C ILE A 29 -4.25 -1.46 5.03
N GLN A 30 -4.62 -0.91 6.20
CA GLN A 30 -4.28 -1.49 7.49
C GLN A 30 -4.83 -2.92 7.61
N TRP A 31 -6.10 -3.16 7.25
CA TRP A 31 -6.67 -4.51 7.26
C TRP A 31 -5.92 -5.50 6.35
N ALA A 32 -5.54 -5.07 5.14
CA ALA A 32 -4.76 -5.90 4.23
C ALA A 32 -3.37 -6.19 4.80
N ALA A 33 -2.68 -5.18 5.33
CA ALA A 33 -1.38 -5.34 5.95
C ALA A 33 -1.45 -6.25 7.17
N ASP A 34 -2.44 -6.10 8.05
CA ASP A 34 -2.67 -6.98 9.21
C ASP A 34 -2.94 -8.43 8.80
N THR A 35 -3.59 -8.65 7.65
CA THR A 35 -3.93 -9.99 7.17
C THR A 35 -2.73 -10.69 6.53
N TYR A 36 -1.95 -9.97 5.73
CA TYR A 36 -0.92 -10.57 4.86
C TYR A 36 0.51 -10.38 5.38
N ALA A 37 0.86 -9.23 5.98
CA ALA A 37 2.22 -8.94 6.42
C ALA A 37 2.77 -9.97 7.45
N PRO A 38 1.97 -10.40 8.46
CA PRO A 38 2.43 -11.39 9.43
C PRO A 38 2.80 -12.74 8.81
N GLN A 39 2.16 -13.12 7.70
CA GLN A 39 2.43 -14.39 7.00
C GLN A 39 3.85 -14.46 6.44
N TYR A 40 4.43 -13.29 6.15
CA TYR A 40 5.80 -13.15 5.65
C TYR A 40 6.77 -12.72 6.75
N GLY A 41 6.32 -12.66 8.01
CA GLY A 41 7.13 -12.24 9.15
C GLY A 41 7.30 -10.73 9.29
N PHE A 42 6.56 -9.92 8.53
CA PHE A 42 6.58 -8.46 8.69
C PHE A 42 5.58 -8.01 9.75
N ALA A 43 5.99 -7.03 10.55
CA ALA A 43 5.11 -6.30 11.45
C ALA A 43 5.41 -4.80 11.37
N TYR A 44 4.45 -4.00 11.82
CA TYR A 44 4.54 -2.55 11.78
C TYR A 44 3.78 -1.96 12.97
N LYS A 45 4.11 -0.74 13.37
CA LYS A 45 3.40 -0.05 14.44
C LYS A 45 2.16 0.69 13.91
N GLN A 46 2.32 1.40 12.80
CA GLN A 46 1.25 2.15 12.16
C GLN A 46 1.46 2.20 10.65
N ILE A 47 0.36 2.06 9.90
CA ILE A 47 0.31 2.35 8.46
C ILE A 47 -0.77 3.41 8.25
N SER A 48 -0.45 4.44 7.47
CA SER A 48 -1.36 5.51 7.13
C SER A 48 -1.22 5.92 5.65
N GLY A 49 -2.15 6.75 5.18
CA GLY A 49 -2.20 7.20 3.79
C GLY A 49 -3.22 6.45 2.94
N ASP A 50 -3.01 6.48 1.63
CA ASP A 50 -3.89 5.91 0.62
C ASP A 50 -3.13 5.32 -0.57
N LEU A 51 -3.71 4.32 -1.24
CA LEU A 51 -3.03 3.65 -2.36
C LEU A 51 -2.97 4.49 -3.64
N LEU A 52 -3.62 5.65 -3.68
CA LEU A 52 -3.63 6.50 -4.87
C LEU A 52 -2.44 7.46 -4.87
N THR A 53 -2.06 7.97 -3.71
CA THR A 53 -1.08 9.06 -3.58
C THR A 53 0.15 8.67 -2.78
N GLY A 54 0.04 7.75 -1.81
CA GLY A 54 1.17 7.32 -1.02
C GLY A 54 0.83 6.71 0.33
N LEU A 55 1.83 6.05 0.89
CA LEU A 55 1.77 5.35 2.16
C LEU A 55 2.86 5.84 3.10
N GLU A 56 2.50 5.90 4.38
CA GLU A 56 3.44 6.06 5.47
C GLU A 56 3.39 4.83 6.38
N VAL A 57 4.55 4.29 6.70
CA VAL A 57 4.71 3.13 7.58
C VAL A 57 5.65 3.52 8.71
N GLU A 58 5.21 3.34 9.95
CA GLU A 58 6.01 3.54 11.15
C GLU A 58 6.46 2.21 11.74
N VAL A 59 7.74 2.17 12.12
CA VAL A 59 8.41 1.07 12.81
C VAL A 59 8.16 -0.26 12.11
N LEU A 60 8.73 -0.42 10.92
CA LEU A 60 8.66 -1.67 10.18
C LEU A 60 9.67 -2.65 10.76
N THR A 61 9.22 -3.88 11.05
CA THR A 61 10.05 -4.96 11.56
C THR A 61 9.86 -6.22 10.70
N PHE A 62 10.85 -7.09 10.74
CA PHE A 62 10.84 -8.41 10.11
C PHE A 62 11.37 -9.44 11.10
N LYS A 63 10.54 -10.43 11.47
CA LYS A 63 10.88 -11.46 12.48
C LYS A 63 11.48 -10.83 13.74
N ASP A 64 10.81 -9.81 14.27
CA ASP A 64 11.21 -8.99 15.44
C ASP A 64 12.45 -8.09 15.26
N ASP A 65 13.18 -8.20 14.14
CA ASP A 65 14.27 -7.29 13.79
C ASP A 65 13.72 -5.99 13.17
N LYS A 66 14.09 -4.83 13.72
CA LYS A 66 13.68 -3.53 13.19
C LYS A 66 14.39 -3.24 11.87
N LEU A 67 13.62 -2.86 10.85
CA LEU A 67 14.13 -2.49 9.53
C LEU A 67 14.27 -0.99 9.34
N LEU A 68 13.29 -0.21 9.82
CA LEU A 68 13.26 1.24 9.69
C LEU A 68 12.33 1.88 10.74
N ASP A 69 12.56 3.16 11.05
CA ASP A 69 11.71 3.95 11.94
C ASP A 69 10.49 4.50 11.22
N SER A 70 10.69 5.07 10.03
CA SER A 70 9.59 5.55 9.19
C SER A 70 9.93 5.43 7.72
N LEU A 71 8.92 5.07 6.94
CA LEU A 71 8.97 5.01 5.48
C LEU A 71 7.79 5.83 4.97
N LYS A 72 8.07 6.92 4.28
CA LYS A 72 7.07 7.69 3.54
C LYS A 72 7.36 7.55 2.06
N VAL A 73 6.40 7.01 1.34
CA VAL A 73 6.48 6.84 -0.10
C VAL A 73 5.23 7.41 -0.71
N GLY A 74 5.38 8.20 -1.77
CA GLY A 74 4.23 8.55 -2.58
C GLY A 74 4.55 8.60 -4.05
N TRP A 75 3.47 8.55 -4.81
CA TRP A 75 3.49 8.38 -6.24
C TRP A 75 2.40 9.20 -6.91
N ASN A 76 2.58 9.41 -8.21
CA ASN A 76 1.58 10.07 -9.02
C ASN A 76 0.49 9.05 -9.46
N PRO A 77 -0.77 9.18 -9.02
CA PRO A 77 -1.84 8.26 -9.44
C PRO A 77 -2.04 8.25 -10.96
N VAL A 78 -1.76 9.38 -11.63
CA VAL A 78 -1.92 9.50 -13.09
C VAL A 78 -0.93 8.61 -13.84
N SER A 79 0.27 8.38 -13.30
CA SER A 79 1.27 7.55 -13.98
C SER A 79 0.80 6.10 -14.13
N ILE A 80 -0.05 5.63 -13.20
CA ILE A 80 -0.61 4.27 -13.20
C ILE A 80 -1.46 4.06 -14.46
N LEU A 81 -2.19 5.09 -14.91
CA LEU A 81 -2.96 5.04 -16.17
C LEU A 81 -2.09 4.82 -17.40
N TYR A 82 -0.80 5.13 -17.30
CA TYR A 82 0.20 4.93 -18.34
C TYR A 82 1.11 3.72 -18.05
N ASN A 83 0.66 2.78 -17.22
CA ASN A 83 1.41 1.59 -16.79
C ASN A 83 2.79 1.92 -16.20
N LYS A 84 2.89 3.04 -15.47
CA LYS A 84 4.12 3.50 -14.82
C LYS A 84 3.86 3.83 -13.35
N ILE A 85 4.84 3.56 -12.50
CA ILE A 85 4.84 4.03 -11.12
C ILE A 85 5.88 5.14 -11.03
N SER A 86 5.42 6.39 -10.88
CA SER A 86 6.30 7.55 -10.73
C SER A 86 6.31 7.97 -9.26
N LEU A 87 7.42 7.74 -8.58
CA LEU A 87 7.62 8.17 -7.20
C LEU A 87 7.76 9.70 -7.16
N THR A 88 6.95 10.36 -6.34
CA THR A 88 7.00 11.81 -6.10
C THR A 88 7.88 12.12 -4.90
N HIS A 89 7.84 11.27 -3.88
CA HIS A 89 8.68 11.38 -2.70
C HIS A 89 8.97 9.98 -2.14
N LEU A 90 10.18 9.82 -1.63
CA LEU A 90 10.63 8.67 -0.88
C LEU A 90 11.51 9.19 0.25
N ASP A 91 11.03 9.02 1.49
CA ASP A 91 11.74 9.41 2.71
C ASP A 91 11.79 8.18 3.61
N VAL A 92 13.00 7.85 4.07
CA VAL A 92 13.26 6.69 4.89
C VAL A 92 14.15 7.10 6.04
N ASN A 93 13.68 6.85 7.26
CA ASN A 93 14.41 7.19 8.48
C ASN A 93 14.73 5.94 9.30
N GLY A 94 15.88 5.96 9.98
CA GLY A 94 16.29 4.90 10.90
C GLY A 94 16.51 3.55 10.22
N LEU A 95 16.91 3.56 8.94
CA LEU A 95 17.09 2.35 8.14
C LEU A 95 18.25 1.49 8.66
N ASP A 96 17.97 0.23 8.97
CA ASP A 96 18.94 -0.77 9.39
C ASP A 96 19.32 -1.66 8.19
N VAL A 97 20.48 -1.35 7.60
CA VAL A 97 20.98 -2.05 6.41
C VAL A 97 21.26 -3.53 6.68
N GLU A 98 21.69 -3.88 7.90
CA GLU A 98 22.03 -5.27 8.24
C GLU A 98 20.77 -6.12 8.31
N ASN A 99 19.71 -5.62 8.95
CA ASN A 99 18.46 -6.34 9.03
C ASN A 99 17.76 -6.42 7.67
N ILE A 100 17.86 -5.38 6.82
CA ILE A 100 17.35 -5.44 5.44
C ILE A 100 18.06 -6.53 4.63
N LYS A 101 19.38 -6.70 4.78
CA LYS A 101 20.09 -7.81 4.11
C LYS A 101 19.55 -9.17 4.52
N LYS A 102 19.28 -9.40 5.81
CA LYS A 102 18.65 -10.64 6.29
C LYS A 102 17.30 -10.91 5.62
N VAL A 103 16.51 -9.86 5.37
CA VAL A 103 15.24 -9.97 4.64
C VAL A 103 15.50 -10.43 3.21
N VAL A 104 16.40 -9.75 2.49
CA VAL A 104 16.76 -10.11 1.11
C VAL A 104 17.25 -11.55 1.02
N ASP A 105 18.13 -11.97 1.94
CA ASP A 105 18.64 -13.33 2.01
C ASP A 105 17.55 -14.37 2.30
N THR A 106 16.46 -14.00 2.99
CA THR A 106 15.32 -14.90 3.24
C THR A 106 14.50 -15.17 1.96
N PHE A 107 14.46 -14.21 1.04
CA PHE A 107 13.67 -14.30 -0.20
C PHE A 107 14.52 -14.58 -1.44
N THR A 108 15.84 -14.66 -1.30
CA THR A 108 16.76 -15.05 -2.36
C THR A 108 16.99 -16.56 -2.28
N PRO A 109 16.78 -17.32 -3.38
CA PRO A 109 17.00 -18.77 -3.40
C PRO A 109 18.48 -19.16 -3.28
#